data_AF-A0AB73K5E0-F1
#
_entry.id   AF-A0AB73K5E0-F1
#
_cell.length_a   1.000
_cell.length_b   1.000
_cell.length_c   1.000
_cell.angle_alpha   90.00
_cell.angle_beta   90.00
_cell.angle_gamma   90.00
#
_symmetry.space_group_name_H-M   'P 1'
#
loop_
_entity.id
_entity.type
_entity.pdbx_description
1 polymer ?
#
loop_
_entity_poly.entity_id
_entity_poly.type
_entity_poly.pdbx_seq_one_letter_code
_entity_poly.pdbx_strand_id
1 'polypeptide(L)'
;MKLLSLIFCLVSIVLYSQVEKNILDLSEYPEKYILSSQIKETSALEFYNDFLYTCNDSGGEAEIYKLSTLDGKIVETIKIKGVKNVDWEELARKGDTLFIGDFGNNLGIRKDLTVYQVVLPTNATNLKEITIVDQFQFTFEDQIDYENKGNFKTNFDCEAFVYYKNKLHLFTKRWGDFHTAHYEIDLTSVSKSKIAKKIETFNTECLVTGADIHHDTLYLIGYTKEAAYVWKFYDFDNHNFFNGKSKQTLIGLTAAIGQTEGIAVTDSKIYITAEEMNYSLFHVKPTLYILNEDEL
;
A
#
# COMPACT_ATOMS: atom_id res chain seq x y z
N MET A 1 65.68 6.38 16.70
CA MET A 1 64.49 6.45 15.82
C MET A 1 63.98 5.05 15.54
N LYS A 2 62.90 4.60 16.20
CA LYS A 2 61.93 3.65 15.63
C LYS A 2 60.58 3.94 16.31
N LEU A 3 59.73 4.67 15.60
CA LEU A 3 58.37 4.98 15.98
C LEU A 3 57.54 3.71 15.67
N LEU A 4 56.97 3.05 16.68
CA LEU A 4 55.98 2.01 16.46
C LEU A 4 54.65 2.71 16.13
N SER A 5 54.30 2.70 14.85
CA SER A 5 52.99 3.13 14.37
C SER A 5 51.95 2.09 14.78
N LEU A 6 51.12 2.41 15.78
CA LEU A 6 49.94 1.61 16.11
C LEU A 6 48.88 1.91 15.05
N ILE A 7 48.65 0.97 14.13
CA ILE A 7 47.54 1.05 13.17
C ILE A 7 46.27 0.68 13.93
N PHE A 8 45.43 1.67 14.19
CA PHE A 8 44.09 1.46 14.71
C PHE A 8 43.22 0.98 13.54
N CYS A 9 43.01 -0.33 13.44
CA CYS A 9 41.97 -0.88 12.57
C CYS A 9 40.61 -0.49 13.17
N LEU A 10 39.97 0.55 12.63
CA LEU A 10 38.53 0.71 12.79
C LEU A 10 37.86 -0.48 12.09
N VAL A 11 37.41 -1.45 12.89
CA VAL A 11 36.42 -2.43 12.43
C VAL A 11 35.10 -1.68 12.40
N SER A 12 34.71 -1.19 11.22
CA SER A 12 33.35 -0.77 10.96
C SER A 12 32.46 -2.01 11.07
N ILE A 13 31.76 -2.14 12.20
CA ILE A 13 30.67 -3.10 12.34
C ILE A 13 29.58 -2.60 11.40
N VAL A 14 29.52 -3.16 10.19
CA VAL A 14 28.36 -3.01 9.33
C VAL A 14 27.24 -3.78 10.04
N LEU A 15 26.38 -3.06 10.76
CA LEU A 15 25.11 -3.60 11.24
C LEU A 15 24.29 -3.93 10.00
N TYR A 16 24.39 -5.17 9.52
CA TYR A 16 23.40 -5.68 8.58
C TYR A 16 22.07 -5.72 9.32
N SER A 17 21.08 -4.98 8.81
CA SER A 17 19.69 -5.17 9.23
C SER A 17 19.34 -6.65 9.03
N GLN A 18 18.94 -7.33 10.10
CA GLN A 18 18.55 -8.73 10.04
C GLN A 18 17.08 -8.79 9.64
N VAL A 19 16.79 -9.49 8.54
CA VAL A 19 15.43 -9.83 8.14
C VAL A 19 14.97 -11.03 8.96
N GLU A 20 13.95 -10.86 9.78
CA GLU A 20 13.23 -11.97 10.40
C GLU A 20 12.22 -12.55 9.41
N LYS A 21 12.09 -13.88 9.31
CA LYS A 21 11.09 -14.54 8.46
C LYS A 21 10.10 -15.36 9.30
N ASN A 22 8.80 -15.19 9.08
CA ASN A 22 7.72 -15.90 9.75
C ASN A 22 6.68 -16.46 8.77
N ILE A 23 5.78 -17.33 9.23
CA ILE A 23 4.67 -17.89 8.45
C ILE A 23 3.37 -17.75 9.24
N LEU A 24 2.32 -17.26 8.59
CA LEU A 24 0.95 -17.16 9.11
C LEU A 24 -0.04 -17.49 7.99
N ASP A 25 -0.54 -18.72 7.92
CA ASP A 25 -1.39 -19.13 6.79
C ASP A 25 -2.84 -18.59 6.91
N LEU A 26 -3.18 -17.58 6.09
CA LEU A 26 -4.51 -16.99 6.06
C LEU A 26 -5.60 -17.92 5.51
N SER A 27 -5.24 -18.97 4.77
CA SER A 27 -6.23 -19.85 4.13
C SER A 27 -7.10 -20.59 5.16
N GLU A 28 -6.57 -20.84 6.36
CA GLU A 28 -7.26 -21.50 7.46
C GLU A 28 -7.62 -20.52 8.61
N TYR A 29 -7.43 -19.21 8.41
CA TYR A 29 -7.68 -18.23 9.45
C TYR A 29 -9.18 -18.10 9.76
N PRO A 30 -9.59 -18.07 11.05
CA PRO A 30 -11.00 -18.16 11.44
C PRO A 30 -11.80 -16.90 11.10
N GLU A 31 -11.22 -15.71 11.28
CA GLU A 31 -11.87 -14.44 10.96
C GLU A 31 -11.59 -14.05 9.50
N LYS A 32 -12.24 -14.77 8.57
CA LYS A 32 -12.25 -14.47 7.13
C LYS A 32 -13.67 -14.30 6.61
N TYR A 33 -13.92 -13.24 5.84
CA TYR A 33 -15.25 -12.83 5.40
C TYR A 33 -15.27 -12.55 3.91
N ILE A 34 -16.24 -13.13 3.19
CA ILE A 34 -16.41 -12.87 1.76
C ILE A 34 -16.97 -11.45 1.59
N LEU A 35 -16.27 -10.63 0.81
CA LEU A 35 -16.71 -9.29 0.46
C LEU A 35 -17.86 -9.32 -0.54
N SER A 36 -18.62 -8.21 -0.59
CA SER A 36 -19.69 -8.04 -1.58
C SER A 36 -19.15 -8.16 -2.99
N SER A 37 -19.92 -8.72 -3.92
CA SER A 37 -19.57 -8.77 -5.35
C SER A 37 -19.51 -7.40 -6.04
N GLN A 38 -19.83 -6.32 -5.31
CA GLN A 38 -19.57 -4.94 -5.74
C GLN A 38 -18.09 -4.56 -5.60
N ILE A 39 -17.35 -5.29 -4.76
CA ILE A 39 -15.93 -5.10 -4.47
C ILE A 39 -15.19 -6.31 -5.04
N LYS A 40 -14.77 -6.23 -6.30
CA LYS A 40 -14.14 -7.37 -7.00
C LYS A 40 -12.63 -7.26 -7.06
N GLU A 41 -12.15 -6.03 -7.26
CA GLU A 41 -10.76 -5.67 -7.48
C GLU A 41 -10.34 -4.69 -6.39
N THR A 42 -10.50 -5.11 -5.13
CA THR A 42 -10.19 -4.25 -3.97
C THR A 42 -8.72 -3.92 -3.98
N SER A 43 -8.37 -2.66 -4.19
CA SER A 43 -6.97 -2.21 -4.29
C SER A 43 -6.45 -1.61 -2.99
N ALA A 44 -7.32 -0.90 -2.26
CA ALA A 44 -6.94 -0.11 -1.09
C ALA A 44 -7.67 -0.49 0.19
N LEU A 45 -7.09 -0.20 1.36
CA LEU A 45 -7.80 -0.33 2.64
C LEU A 45 -7.33 0.69 3.68
N GLU A 46 -8.26 1.48 4.23
CA GLU A 46 -7.97 2.47 5.28
C GLU A 46 -8.96 2.32 6.45
N PHE A 47 -8.47 2.42 7.68
CA PHE A 47 -9.31 2.40 8.89
C PHE A 47 -9.63 3.80 9.40
N TYR A 48 -10.93 4.09 9.60
CA TYR A 48 -11.36 5.34 10.20
C TYR A 48 -12.69 5.20 10.96
N ASN A 49 -12.74 5.71 12.19
CA ASN A 49 -13.93 5.71 13.05
C ASN A 49 -14.65 4.36 13.12
N ASP A 50 -13.91 3.27 13.39
CA ASP A 50 -14.41 1.88 13.50
C ASP A 50 -14.98 1.26 12.22
N PHE A 51 -14.70 1.87 11.06
CA PHE A 51 -15.01 1.33 9.76
C PHE A 51 -13.77 1.19 8.90
N LEU A 52 -13.85 0.29 7.93
CA LEU A 52 -12.87 0.20 6.85
C LEU A 52 -13.40 0.95 5.63
N TYR A 53 -12.50 1.55 4.86
CA TYR A 53 -12.79 2.21 3.61
C TYR A 53 -11.94 1.55 2.53
N THR A 54 -12.56 1.16 1.42
CA THR A 54 -11.90 0.52 0.27
C THR A 54 -12.48 1.03 -1.05
N CYS A 55 -11.85 0.70 -2.17
CA CYS A 55 -12.29 1.00 -3.52
C CYS A 55 -11.93 -0.16 -4.45
N ASN A 56 -12.50 -0.17 -5.66
CA ASN A 56 -12.00 -1.05 -6.72
C ASN A 56 -10.87 -0.35 -7.49
N ASP A 57 -9.96 -1.11 -8.09
CA ASP A 57 -8.80 -0.64 -8.87
C ASP A 57 -9.21 0.26 -10.05
N SER A 58 -9.81 -0.28 -11.09
CA SER A 58 -10.00 0.30 -12.40
C SER A 58 -11.33 -0.17 -12.99
N GLY A 59 -11.80 0.47 -14.06
CA GLY A 59 -13.02 0.07 -14.77
C GLY A 59 -14.35 0.25 -14.01
N GLY A 60 -14.31 0.59 -12.72
CA GLY A 60 -15.44 0.86 -11.84
C GLY A 60 -15.90 2.32 -11.80
N GLU A 61 -16.94 2.58 -10.99
CA GLU A 61 -17.34 3.95 -10.63
C GLU A 61 -16.34 4.54 -9.62
N ALA A 62 -16.23 5.87 -9.59
CA ALA A 62 -15.45 6.59 -8.58
C ALA A 62 -16.16 6.54 -7.22
N GLU A 63 -16.06 5.42 -6.53
CA GLU A 63 -16.79 5.11 -5.29
C GLU A 63 -15.84 4.57 -4.21
N ILE A 64 -16.11 4.98 -2.97
CA ILE A 64 -15.49 4.43 -1.76
C ILE A 64 -16.56 3.60 -1.03
N TYR A 65 -16.21 2.36 -0.69
CA TYR A 65 -17.05 1.47 0.09
C TYR A 65 -16.64 1.52 1.55
N LYS A 66 -17.57 1.90 2.41
CA LYS A 66 -17.43 1.86 3.86
C LYS A 66 -17.91 0.50 4.37
N LEU A 67 -17.02 -0.27 5.00
CA LEU A 67 -17.27 -1.63 5.45
C LEU A 67 -17.32 -1.72 6.98
N SER A 68 -18.12 -2.66 7.48
CA SER A 68 -18.05 -3.08 8.87
C SER A 68 -16.73 -3.77 9.16
N THR A 69 -16.07 -3.36 10.24
CA THR A 69 -14.88 -4.01 10.79
C THR A 69 -15.17 -5.38 11.40
N LEU A 70 -16.44 -5.80 11.52
CA LEU A 70 -16.81 -7.09 12.10
C LEU A 70 -16.95 -8.21 11.07
N ASP A 71 -17.33 -7.87 9.83
CA ASP A 71 -17.66 -8.86 8.81
C ASP A 71 -17.48 -8.40 7.36
N GLY A 72 -16.89 -7.21 7.13
CA GLY A 72 -16.64 -6.69 5.79
C GLY A 72 -17.89 -6.29 5.00
N LYS A 73 -19.08 -6.29 5.61
CA LYS A 73 -20.30 -5.87 4.91
C LYS A 73 -20.26 -4.39 4.58
N ILE A 74 -20.70 -4.05 3.38
CA ILE A 74 -20.90 -2.66 2.96
C ILE A 74 -21.98 -2.04 3.85
N VAL A 75 -21.57 -1.03 4.62
CA VAL A 75 -22.43 -0.16 5.41
C VAL A 75 -22.92 0.98 4.52
N GLU A 76 -22.04 1.49 3.66
CA GLU A 76 -22.30 2.65 2.82
C GLU A 76 -21.41 2.67 1.58
N THR A 77 -21.95 3.18 0.46
CA THR A 77 -21.21 3.44 -0.77
C THR A 77 -21.23 4.95 -1.02
N ILE A 78 -20.05 5.54 -1.13
CA ILE A 78 -19.84 6.98 -1.21
C ILE A 78 -19.26 7.31 -2.58
N LYS A 79 -20.03 8.02 -3.42
CA LYS A 79 -19.55 8.48 -4.72
C LYS A 79 -18.66 9.71 -4.60
N ILE A 80 -17.51 9.71 -5.24
CA ILE A 80 -16.60 10.85 -5.31
C ILE A 80 -16.92 11.68 -6.54
N LYS A 81 -17.36 12.93 -6.34
CA LYS A 81 -17.80 13.80 -7.42
C LYS A 81 -16.63 14.46 -8.14
N GLY A 82 -16.77 14.53 -9.47
CA GLY A 82 -15.90 15.33 -10.34
C GLY A 82 -14.69 14.57 -10.88
N VAL A 83 -14.57 13.28 -10.58
CA VAL A 83 -13.50 12.41 -11.05
C VAL A 83 -14.05 11.11 -11.63
N LYS A 84 -13.15 10.42 -12.33
CA LYS A 84 -13.34 9.05 -12.75
C LYS A 84 -12.28 8.22 -12.05
N ASN A 85 -12.61 6.97 -11.78
CA ASN A 85 -11.60 6.00 -11.45
C ASN A 85 -10.86 5.62 -12.74
N VAL A 86 -9.60 6.03 -12.87
CA VAL A 86 -8.72 5.58 -13.97
C VAL A 86 -7.97 4.33 -13.52
N ASP A 87 -7.24 4.42 -12.41
CA ASP A 87 -6.47 3.32 -11.78
C ASP A 87 -6.22 3.67 -10.29
N TRP A 88 -7.24 3.50 -9.45
CA TRP A 88 -7.23 3.84 -8.03
C TRP A 88 -6.61 2.72 -7.19
N GLU A 89 -5.41 2.92 -6.67
CA GLU A 89 -4.66 1.81 -6.06
C GLU A 89 -4.61 1.86 -4.53
N GLU A 90 -4.69 3.03 -3.91
CA GLU A 90 -4.49 3.11 -2.46
C GLU A 90 -5.26 4.26 -1.80
N LEU A 91 -5.49 4.11 -0.50
CA LEU A 91 -6.05 5.10 0.40
C LEU A 91 -5.08 5.38 1.54
N ALA A 92 -4.96 6.65 1.92
CA ALA A 92 -4.23 7.04 3.12
C ALA A 92 -4.93 8.22 3.79
N ARG A 93 -4.66 8.49 5.07
CA ARG A 93 -5.40 9.52 5.80
C ARG A 93 -4.55 10.43 6.68
N LYS A 94 -4.99 11.69 6.78
CA LYS A 94 -4.59 12.65 7.81
C LYS A 94 -5.82 13.18 8.53
N GLY A 95 -6.07 12.73 9.76
CA GLY A 95 -7.26 13.14 10.49
C GLY A 95 -8.53 12.69 9.75
N ASP A 96 -9.40 13.60 9.34
CA ASP A 96 -10.58 13.29 8.54
C ASP A 96 -10.35 13.42 7.02
N THR A 97 -9.15 13.87 6.60
CA THR A 97 -8.81 14.01 5.19
C THR A 97 -8.29 12.69 4.64
N LEU A 98 -9.05 12.10 3.71
CA LEU A 98 -8.68 10.91 2.96
C LEU A 98 -7.98 11.33 1.66
N PHE A 99 -6.81 10.75 1.42
CA PHE A 99 -6.10 10.80 0.16
C PHE A 99 -6.47 9.56 -0.66
N ILE A 100 -6.76 9.75 -1.94
CA ILE A 100 -7.10 8.69 -2.89
C ILE A 100 -6.05 8.72 -4.01
N GLY A 101 -5.34 7.61 -4.19
CA GLY A 101 -4.29 7.47 -5.18
C GLY A 101 -4.80 6.97 -6.52
N ASP A 102 -4.91 7.84 -7.52
CA ASP A 102 -5.17 7.45 -8.92
C ASP A 102 -3.85 7.44 -9.69
N PHE A 103 -3.09 6.36 -9.51
CA PHE A 103 -1.70 6.30 -9.94
C PHE A 103 -1.22 4.91 -10.39
N GLY A 104 -2.11 3.93 -10.49
CA GLY A 104 -1.80 2.65 -11.13
C GLY A 104 -1.20 2.86 -12.51
N ASN A 105 -0.14 2.13 -12.83
CA ASN A 105 0.67 2.37 -14.02
C ASN A 105 1.39 1.10 -14.50
N ASN A 106 0.64 0.02 -14.61
CA ASN A 106 1.08 -1.31 -15.07
C ASN A 106 1.89 -1.33 -16.38
N LEU A 107 1.69 -0.32 -17.25
CA LEU A 107 2.40 -0.16 -18.52
C LEU A 107 3.59 0.82 -18.45
N GLY A 108 3.72 1.60 -17.37
CA GLY A 108 4.76 2.61 -17.20
C GLY A 108 4.61 3.84 -18.11
N ILE A 109 3.41 4.10 -18.63
CA ILE A 109 3.17 5.13 -19.65
C ILE A 109 2.32 6.30 -19.17
N ARG A 110 1.67 6.20 -18.01
CA ARG A 110 0.83 7.28 -17.47
C ARG A 110 1.66 8.49 -17.09
N LYS A 111 1.13 9.67 -17.40
CA LYS A 111 1.73 11.00 -17.12
C LYS A 111 0.83 11.88 -16.26
N ASP A 112 -0.27 11.32 -15.80
CA ASP A 112 -1.39 11.96 -15.13
C ASP A 112 -1.64 11.33 -13.75
N LEU A 113 -0.60 10.75 -13.14
CA LEU A 113 -0.66 10.19 -11.79
C LEU A 113 -1.16 11.27 -10.83
N THR A 114 -2.27 11.00 -10.14
CA THR A 114 -3.02 12.00 -9.39
C THR A 114 -3.30 11.51 -7.98
N VAL A 115 -3.24 12.42 -7.01
CA VAL A 115 -3.78 12.21 -5.67
C VAL A 115 -4.95 13.15 -5.46
N TYR A 116 -6.11 12.60 -5.13
CA TYR A 116 -7.31 13.34 -4.74
C TYR A 116 -7.40 13.43 -3.22
N GLN A 117 -8.04 14.49 -2.72
CA GLN A 117 -8.33 14.69 -1.31
C GLN A 117 -9.82 14.90 -1.11
N VAL A 118 -10.39 14.17 -0.15
CA VAL A 118 -11.77 14.31 0.30
C VAL A 118 -11.81 14.36 1.83
N VAL A 119 -12.85 14.97 2.39
CA VAL A 119 -13.04 15.02 3.84
C VAL A 119 -14.12 14.03 4.22
N LEU A 120 -13.73 12.99 4.98
CA LEU A 120 -14.67 12.03 5.54
C LEU A 120 -15.46 12.67 6.69
N PRO A 121 -16.76 12.39 6.80
CA PRO A 121 -17.55 12.87 7.92
C PRO A 121 -17.08 12.27 9.24
N THR A 122 -17.18 13.02 10.33
CA THR A 122 -16.95 12.48 11.67
C THR A 122 -18.14 11.67 12.18
N ASN A 123 -19.39 12.09 11.89
CA ASN A 123 -20.59 11.53 12.54
C ASN A 123 -21.77 11.21 11.60
N ALA A 124 -21.60 11.30 10.28
CA ALA A 124 -22.74 11.14 9.38
C ALA A 124 -22.95 9.68 8.97
N THR A 125 -24.17 9.20 9.21
CA THR A 125 -24.78 8.05 8.53
C THR A 125 -25.56 8.58 7.32
N ASN A 126 -25.36 7.99 6.12
CA ASN A 126 -26.05 8.29 4.84
C ASN A 126 -25.42 9.39 3.94
N LEU A 127 -24.11 9.56 3.96
CA LEU A 127 -23.37 10.22 2.88
C LEU A 127 -23.33 9.36 1.62
N LYS A 128 -24.13 9.78 0.63
CA LYS A 128 -24.11 9.17 -0.70
C LYS A 128 -22.99 9.70 -1.58
N GLU A 129 -22.53 10.92 -1.34
CA GLU A 129 -21.61 11.61 -2.24
C GLU A 129 -20.69 12.56 -1.48
N ILE A 130 -19.41 12.62 -1.87
CA ILE A 130 -18.41 13.58 -1.37
C ILE A 130 -17.75 14.26 -2.56
N THR A 131 -17.47 15.56 -2.45
CA THR A 131 -16.73 16.33 -3.46
C THR A 131 -15.27 16.43 -3.05
N ILE A 132 -14.39 16.38 -4.05
CA ILE A 132 -12.96 16.63 -3.87
C ILE A 132 -12.73 18.04 -3.32
N VAL A 133 -11.94 18.11 -2.25
CA VAL A 133 -11.52 19.38 -1.65
C VAL A 133 -10.18 19.85 -2.21
N ASP A 134 -9.34 18.91 -2.65
CA ASP A 134 -8.10 19.23 -3.33
C ASP A 134 -7.58 18.08 -4.21
N GLN A 135 -6.70 18.37 -5.16
CA GLN A 135 -5.98 17.37 -5.93
C GLN A 135 -4.60 17.89 -6.36
N PHE A 136 -3.69 16.98 -6.68
CA PHE A 136 -2.46 17.31 -7.39
C PHE A 136 -1.99 16.13 -8.23
N GLN A 137 -1.28 16.44 -9.31
CA GLN A 137 -0.57 15.46 -10.12
C GLN A 137 0.88 15.37 -9.67
N PHE A 138 1.50 14.22 -9.89
CA PHE A 138 2.93 14.04 -9.67
C PHE A 138 3.60 13.23 -10.77
N THR A 139 4.92 13.38 -10.85
CA THR A 139 5.81 12.53 -11.64
C THR A 139 6.93 12.02 -10.76
N PHE A 140 7.44 10.82 -11.02
CA PHE A 140 8.68 10.34 -10.40
C PHE A 140 9.87 11.14 -10.93
N GLU A 141 10.80 11.50 -10.06
CA GLU A 141 11.98 12.28 -10.46
C GLU A 141 12.88 11.55 -11.47
N ASP A 142 12.88 10.22 -11.46
CA ASP A 142 13.74 9.37 -12.28
C ASP A 142 12.99 8.66 -13.43
N GLN A 143 11.68 8.92 -13.62
CA GLN A 143 10.94 8.40 -14.77
C GLN A 143 11.08 9.33 -15.98
N ILE A 144 12.07 9.04 -16.81
CA ILE A 144 12.34 9.77 -18.07
C ILE A 144 11.76 9.08 -19.31
N ASP A 145 11.36 7.82 -19.19
CA ASP A 145 10.86 6.98 -20.28
C ASP A 145 9.42 6.54 -20.01
N TYR A 146 8.56 6.74 -21.02
CA TYR A 146 7.13 6.45 -21.02
C TYR A 146 6.75 5.59 -22.23
N GLU A 147 7.71 4.90 -22.84
CA GLU A 147 7.43 3.93 -23.89
C GLU A 147 6.72 2.70 -23.33
N ASN A 148 5.70 2.23 -24.04
CA ASN A 148 5.02 0.99 -23.68
C ASN A 148 5.94 -0.21 -23.96
N LYS A 149 6.56 -0.75 -22.91
CA LYS A 149 7.42 -1.94 -22.99
C LYS A 149 6.64 -3.25 -22.93
N GLY A 150 5.32 -3.19 -22.74
CA GLY A 150 4.42 -4.30 -22.45
C GLY A 150 4.33 -4.61 -20.95
N ASN A 151 3.37 -5.46 -20.60
CA ASN A 151 3.08 -5.83 -19.21
C ASN A 151 4.30 -6.43 -18.51
N PHE A 152 4.35 -6.21 -17.19
CA PHE A 152 5.33 -6.84 -16.30
C PHE A 152 6.79 -6.44 -16.57
N LYS A 153 7.03 -5.23 -17.10
CA LYS A 153 8.39 -4.72 -17.38
C LYS A 153 8.71 -3.37 -16.77
N THR A 154 7.70 -2.62 -16.34
CA THR A 154 7.90 -1.31 -15.73
C THR A 154 8.28 -1.45 -14.26
N ASN A 155 9.07 -0.49 -13.78
CA ASN A 155 9.36 -0.31 -12.35
C ASN A 155 8.78 1.01 -11.81
N PHE A 156 7.91 1.65 -12.59
CA PHE A 156 7.20 2.89 -12.29
C PHE A 156 5.68 2.67 -12.19
N ASP A 157 5.30 1.42 -11.95
CA ASP A 157 3.95 1.10 -11.47
C ASP A 157 3.88 1.47 -9.99
N CYS A 158 2.91 2.30 -9.62
CA CYS A 158 2.74 2.80 -8.26
C CYS A 158 1.46 2.21 -7.73
N GLU A 159 1.51 1.59 -6.56
CA GLU A 159 0.39 0.79 -6.06
C GLU A 159 0.11 1.10 -4.60
N ALA A 160 1.13 1.50 -3.82
CA ALA A 160 0.95 1.80 -2.41
C ALA A 160 1.49 3.19 -2.04
N PHE A 161 0.89 3.81 -1.03
CA PHE A 161 1.38 5.02 -0.37
C PHE A 161 0.80 5.17 1.04
N VAL A 162 1.53 5.86 1.91
CA VAL A 162 1.06 6.23 3.26
C VAL A 162 1.21 7.73 3.50
N TYR A 163 0.36 8.29 4.36
CA TYR A 163 0.59 9.61 4.93
C TYR A 163 1.40 9.46 6.23
N TYR A 164 2.60 10.04 6.26
CA TYR A 164 3.46 9.98 7.44
C TYR A 164 4.25 11.29 7.59
N LYS A 165 4.27 11.82 8.82
CA LYS A 165 4.97 13.06 9.22
C LYS A 165 4.92 14.19 8.18
N ASN A 166 3.70 14.52 7.74
CA ASN A 166 3.36 15.58 6.75
C ASN A 166 3.84 15.36 5.31
N LYS A 167 4.16 14.14 4.94
CA LYS A 167 4.47 13.76 3.55
C LYS A 167 3.59 12.59 3.12
N LEU A 168 3.48 12.42 1.81
CA LEU A 168 3.09 11.12 1.26
C LEU A 168 4.35 10.34 0.93
N HIS A 169 4.36 9.08 1.32
CA HIS A 169 5.42 8.13 1.05
C HIS A 169 4.87 7.08 0.10
N LEU A 170 5.40 6.98 -1.12
CA LEU A 170 4.90 6.13 -2.20
C LEU A 170 5.83 4.96 -2.42
N PHE A 171 5.27 3.81 -2.79
CA PHE A 171 5.98 2.56 -3.02
C PHE A 171 5.59 1.97 -4.37
N THR A 172 6.60 1.67 -5.19
CA THR A 172 6.37 1.11 -6.52
C THR A 172 6.28 -0.40 -6.52
N LYS A 173 5.41 -0.94 -7.38
CA LYS A 173 5.33 -2.35 -7.76
C LYS A 173 6.28 -2.61 -8.92
N ARG A 174 7.44 -3.16 -8.61
CA ARG A 174 8.50 -3.29 -9.62
C ARG A 174 8.48 -4.66 -10.26
N TRP A 175 7.76 -4.76 -11.36
CA TRP A 175 7.65 -5.99 -12.13
C TRP A 175 8.98 -6.54 -12.64
N GLY A 176 9.95 -5.67 -12.91
CA GLY A 176 11.22 -6.06 -13.51
C GLY A 176 12.20 -6.72 -12.55
N ASP A 177 12.12 -6.41 -11.24
CA ASP A 177 13.12 -6.82 -10.26
C ASP A 177 12.56 -7.25 -8.89
N PHE A 178 11.24 -7.20 -8.66
CA PHE A 178 10.61 -7.55 -7.37
C PHE A 178 11.16 -6.76 -6.18
N HIS A 179 11.61 -5.54 -6.44
CA HIS A 179 11.92 -4.56 -5.41
C HIS A 179 10.72 -3.63 -5.20
N THR A 180 10.86 -2.70 -4.26
CA THR A 180 10.07 -1.47 -4.22
C THR A 180 10.99 -0.26 -4.11
N ALA A 181 10.65 0.82 -4.80
CA ALA A 181 11.30 2.10 -4.60
C ALA A 181 10.38 3.00 -3.76
N HIS A 182 10.94 3.58 -2.70
CA HIS A 182 10.26 4.50 -1.82
C HIS A 182 10.51 5.94 -2.29
N TYR A 183 9.44 6.68 -2.50
CA TYR A 183 9.46 8.10 -2.86
C TYR A 183 8.72 8.95 -1.84
N GLU A 184 9.12 10.21 -1.70
CA GLU A 184 8.42 11.20 -0.90
C GLU A 184 7.81 12.32 -1.76
N ILE A 185 6.59 12.72 -1.40
CA ILE A 185 5.95 13.94 -1.88
C ILE A 185 5.72 14.88 -0.71
N ASP A 186 6.28 16.09 -0.82
CA ASP A 186 6.07 17.17 0.14
C ASP A 186 4.69 17.83 -0.05
N LEU A 187 3.88 17.82 1.00
CA LEU A 187 2.54 18.40 1.01
C LEU A 187 2.52 19.88 1.41
N THR A 188 3.64 20.47 1.85
CA THR A 188 3.72 21.90 2.21
C THR A 188 3.64 22.82 1.00
N SER A 189 4.07 22.35 -0.17
CA SER A 189 3.97 23.09 -1.42
C SER A 189 2.53 23.11 -1.94
N VAL A 190 2.02 24.30 -2.25
CA VAL A 190 0.69 24.50 -2.87
C VAL A 190 0.64 24.13 -4.36
N SER A 191 1.77 23.72 -4.96
CA SER A 191 1.82 23.31 -6.36
C SER A 191 0.92 22.11 -6.64
N LYS A 192 0.17 22.19 -7.75
CA LYS A 192 -0.67 21.11 -8.29
C LYS A 192 0.11 20.13 -9.17
N SER A 193 1.38 20.44 -9.47
CA SER A 193 2.31 19.54 -10.11
C SER A 193 3.49 19.33 -9.16
N LYS A 194 3.62 18.10 -8.66
CA LYS A 194 4.62 17.70 -7.66
C LYS A 194 5.61 16.72 -8.28
N ILE A 195 6.78 16.62 -7.65
CA ILE A 195 7.81 15.64 -8.01
C ILE A 195 7.95 14.69 -6.83
N ALA A 196 7.74 13.40 -7.07
CA ALA A 196 8.02 12.35 -6.11
C ALA A 196 9.54 12.10 -6.10
N LYS A 197 10.18 12.38 -4.97
CA LYS A 197 11.64 12.27 -4.80
C LYS A 197 11.99 10.91 -4.24
N LYS A 198 12.89 10.19 -4.90
CA LYS A 198 13.33 8.86 -4.49
C LYS A 198 14.20 8.95 -3.26
N ILE A 199 13.88 8.13 -2.28
CA ILE A 199 14.60 8.07 -1.01
C ILE A 199 15.49 6.84 -0.98
N GLU A 200 14.92 5.67 -1.29
CA GLU A 200 15.57 4.38 -1.13
C GLU A 200 14.94 3.31 -2.02
N THR A 201 15.53 2.12 -2.02
CA THR A 201 15.00 0.95 -2.74
C THR A 201 15.29 -0.28 -1.89
N PHE A 202 14.32 -1.20 -1.83
CA PHE A 202 14.43 -2.42 -1.05
C PHE A 202 14.00 -3.63 -1.85
N ASN A 203 14.73 -4.74 -1.69
CA ASN A 203 14.37 -6.01 -2.29
C ASN A 203 13.28 -6.68 -1.47
N THR A 204 12.02 -6.49 -1.86
CA THR A 204 10.85 -7.07 -1.18
C THR A 204 10.68 -8.55 -1.48
N GLU A 205 11.35 -9.07 -2.52
CA GLU A 205 11.16 -10.42 -3.05
C GLU A 205 9.72 -10.68 -3.55
N CYS A 206 8.88 -9.65 -3.61
CA CYS A 206 7.47 -9.68 -4.02
C CYS A 206 7.05 -8.34 -4.65
N LEU A 207 5.91 -8.34 -5.33
CA LEU A 207 5.25 -7.16 -5.87
C LEU A 207 4.46 -6.49 -4.75
N VAL A 208 4.87 -5.30 -4.32
CA VAL A 208 4.13 -4.50 -3.33
C VAL A 208 2.85 -3.98 -3.95
N THR A 209 1.75 -4.06 -3.21
CA THR A 209 0.42 -3.65 -3.65
C THR A 209 -0.26 -2.69 -2.69
N GLY A 210 -0.07 -2.87 -1.38
CA GLY A 210 -0.62 -1.96 -0.39
C GLY A 210 0.37 -1.60 0.71
N ALA A 211 0.07 -0.50 1.41
CA ALA A 211 0.84 -0.07 2.56
C ALA A 211 -0.02 0.59 3.62
N ASP A 212 0.38 0.42 4.88
CA ASP A 212 -0.15 1.23 5.98
C ASP A 212 0.97 1.53 6.99
N ILE A 213 0.79 2.57 7.80
CA ILE A 213 1.72 2.97 8.84
C ILE A 213 1.00 3.22 10.15
N HIS A 214 1.38 2.45 11.16
CA HIS A 214 0.83 2.56 12.51
C HIS A 214 1.94 2.63 13.54
N HIS A 215 1.87 3.58 14.47
CA HIS A 215 2.86 3.79 15.55
C HIS A 215 4.33 3.72 15.09
N ASP A 216 4.70 4.49 14.06
CA ASP A 216 6.05 4.52 13.47
C ASP A 216 6.53 3.12 12.99
N THR A 217 5.60 2.23 12.62
CA THR A 217 5.88 0.95 11.95
C THR A 217 5.20 0.94 10.59
N LEU A 218 5.99 0.79 9.53
CA LEU A 218 5.48 0.64 8.16
C LEU A 218 5.16 -0.83 7.88
N TYR A 219 4.02 -1.08 7.27
CA TYR A 219 3.59 -2.37 6.77
C TYR A 219 3.49 -2.27 5.25
N LEU A 220 4.12 -3.18 4.53
CA LEU A 220 3.92 -3.36 3.09
C LEU A 220 3.34 -4.74 2.84
N ILE A 221 2.23 -4.82 2.10
CA ILE A 221 1.67 -6.08 1.63
C ILE A 221 1.99 -6.27 0.15
N GLY A 222 2.15 -7.52 -0.26
CA GLY A 222 2.46 -7.83 -1.64
C GLY A 222 2.49 -9.33 -1.93
N TYR A 223 2.66 -9.68 -3.19
CA TYR A 223 2.59 -11.07 -3.64
C TYR A 223 3.62 -11.44 -4.71
N THR A 224 3.85 -12.74 -4.85
CA THR A 224 4.37 -13.39 -6.05
C THR A 224 3.26 -14.21 -6.68
N LYS A 225 3.54 -14.84 -7.83
CA LYS A 225 2.58 -15.77 -8.45
C LYS A 225 2.16 -16.90 -7.50
N GLU A 226 3.02 -17.26 -6.56
CA GLU A 226 2.87 -18.41 -5.67
C GLU A 226 2.32 -18.03 -4.29
N ALA A 227 2.73 -16.89 -3.73
CA ALA A 227 2.49 -16.57 -2.33
C ALA A 227 2.35 -15.07 -2.06
N ALA A 228 1.68 -14.73 -0.96
CA ALA A 228 1.56 -13.37 -0.45
C ALA A 228 2.39 -13.18 0.83
N TYR A 229 2.82 -11.94 1.06
CA TYR A 229 3.73 -11.56 2.14
C TYR A 229 3.33 -10.22 2.76
N VAL A 230 3.59 -10.07 4.06
CA VAL A 230 3.62 -8.78 4.74
C VAL A 230 5.04 -8.50 5.22
N TRP A 231 5.53 -7.30 4.91
CA TRP A 231 6.77 -6.77 5.46
C TRP A 231 6.45 -5.73 6.55
N LYS A 232 7.06 -5.86 7.72
CA LYS A 232 7.10 -4.83 8.77
C LYS A 232 8.46 -4.16 8.79
N PHE A 233 8.48 -2.83 8.86
CA PHE A 233 9.69 -2.02 9.05
C PHE A 233 9.53 -1.12 10.27
N TYR A 234 10.47 -1.20 11.20
CA TYR A 234 10.42 -0.49 12.48
C TYR A 234 11.85 -0.16 12.95
N ASP A 235 11.98 0.64 14.02
CA ASP A 235 13.27 1.16 14.49
C ASP A 235 14.09 1.87 13.39
N PHE A 236 13.40 2.53 12.45
CA PHE A 236 14.02 3.33 11.40
C PHE A 236 14.23 4.79 11.83
N ASP A 237 15.09 5.50 11.11
CA ASP A 237 15.33 6.93 11.34
C ASP A 237 15.17 7.78 10.06
N ASN A 238 15.00 9.10 10.23
CA ASN A 238 14.96 10.07 9.13
C ASN A 238 13.93 9.78 8.03
N HIS A 239 12.88 9.03 8.35
CA HIS A 239 11.87 8.52 7.41
C HIS A 239 12.40 7.55 6.33
N ASN A 240 13.61 7.00 6.52
CA ASN A 240 14.16 5.93 5.68
C ASN A 240 13.71 4.58 6.24
N PHE A 241 12.52 4.12 5.86
CA PHE A 241 11.92 2.92 6.43
C PHE A 241 12.81 1.68 6.34
N PHE A 242 13.58 1.53 5.26
CA PHE A 242 14.35 0.32 5.00
C PHE A 242 15.73 0.29 5.66
N ASN A 243 16.09 1.35 6.42
CA ASN A 243 17.31 1.36 7.22
C ASN A 243 17.12 0.77 8.63
N GLY A 244 15.88 0.59 9.07
CA GLY A 244 15.52 0.00 10.35
C GLY A 244 15.61 -1.53 10.34
N LYS A 245 14.95 -2.15 11.32
CA LYS A 245 14.72 -3.60 11.34
C LYS A 245 13.58 -3.95 10.40
N SER A 246 13.64 -5.14 9.84
CA SER A 246 12.56 -5.65 8.99
C SER A 246 12.17 -7.09 9.34
N LYS A 247 10.88 -7.39 9.19
CA LYS A 247 10.32 -8.73 9.34
C LYS A 247 9.43 -9.02 8.13
N GLN A 248 9.61 -10.18 7.51
CA GLN A 248 8.79 -10.69 6.43
C GLN A 248 7.94 -11.86 6.95
N THR A 249 6.62 -11.78 6.78
CA THR A 249 5.71 -12.88 7.11
C THR A 249 5.09 -13.40 5.81
N LEU A 250 5.28 -14.68 5.51
CA LEU A 250 4.52 -15.40 4.49
C LEU A 250 3.09 -15.57 5.00
N ILE A 251 2.11 -14.98 4.32
CA ILE A 251 0.72 -14.96 4.78
C ILE A 251 -0.20 -15.98 4.07
N GLY A 252 0.32 -16.70 3.08
CA GLY A 252 -0.41 -17.79 2.41
C GLY A 252 -0.07 -17.92 0.94
N LEU A 253 -0.60 -18.97 0.31
CA LEU A 253 -0.45 -19.18 -1.13
C LEU A 253 -1.50 -18.34 -1.89
N THR A 254 -1.07 -17.63 -2.93
CA THR A 254 -1.94 -16.75 -3.73
C THR A 254 -3.16 -17.51 -4.29
N ALA A 255 -2.96 -18.76 -4.71
CA ALA A 255 -4.04 -19.62 -5.21
C ALA A 255 -5.07 -20.04 -4.14
N ALA A 256 -4.74 -19.90 -2.85
CA ALA A 256 -5.63 -20.24 -1.74
C ALA A 256 -6.31 -18.99 -1.14
N ILE A 257 -5.60 -17.87 -1.07
CA ILE A 257 -6.06 -16.68 -0.34
C ILE A 257 -6.47 -15.51 -1.25
N GLY A 258 -6.13 -15.57 -2.54
CA GLY A 258 -6.34 -14.50 -3.50
C GLY A 258 -5.12 -13.59 -3.63
N GLN A 259 -5.21 -12.63 -4.54
CA GLN A 259 -4.22 -11.58 -4.72
C GLN A 259 -4.47 -10.54 -3.62
N THR A 260 -3.53 -10.36 -2.69
CA THR A 260 -3.67 -9.42 -1.58
C THR A 260 -3.28 -8.02 -2.01
N GLU A 261 -4.13 -7.04 -1.70
CA GLU A 261 -3.99 -5.67 -2.20
C GLU A 261 -4.01 -4.66 -1.06
N GLY A 262 -5.09 -4.61 -0.27
CA GLY A 262 -5.22 -3.65 0.82
C GLY A 262 -4.76 -4.18 2.19
N ILE A 263 -4.16 -3.30 2.99
CA ILE A 263 -3.82 -3.55 4.40
C ILE A 263 -4.18 -2.33 5.25
N ALA A 264 -4.81 -2.54 6.41
CA ALA A 264 -5.07 -1.49 7.40
C ALA A 264 -4.74 -1.99 8.81
N VAL A 265 -4.04 -1.18 9.59
CA VAL A 265 -3.50 -1.53 10.90
C VAL A 265 -4.08 -0.61 11.97
N THR A 266 -4.42 -1.20 13.11
CA THR A 266 -4.94 -0.51 14.29
C THR A 266 -4.19 -0.99 15.53
N ASP A 267 -4.52 -0.43 16.70
CA ASP A 267 -3.94 -0.84 17.99
C ASP A 267 -4.16 -2.31 18.36
N SER A 268 -5.12 -2.98 17.74
CA SER A 268 -5.51 -4.35 18.13
C SER A 268 -5.71 -5.30 16.98
N LYS A 269 -5.94 -4.79 15.76
CA LYS A 269 -6.31 -5.57 14.60
C LYS A 269 -5.53 -5.14 13.36
N ILE A 270 -5.28 -6.10 12.49
CA ILE A 270 -4.80 -5.90 11.13
C ILE A 270 -5.86 -6.45 10.18
N TYR A 271 -6.24 -5.66 9.19
CA TYR A 271 -7.21 -6.01 8.16
C TYR A 271 -6.48 -6.17 6.84
N ILE A 272 -6.76 -7.25 6.13
CA ILE A 272 -6.18 -7.51 4.80
C ILE A 272 -7.31 -7.84 3.83
N THR A 273 -7.31 -7.21 2.66
CA THR A 273 -8.21 -7.57 1.57
C THR A 273 -7.48 -8.33 0.47
N ALA A 274 -8.20 -9.27 -0.15
CA ALA A 274 -7.77 -9.97 -1.33
C ALA A 274 -8.87 -9.97 -2.40
N GLU A 275 -8.45 -9.90 -3.66
CA GLU A 275 -9.33 -9.80 -4.83
C GLU A 275 -9.96 -11.14 -5.24
N GLU A 276 -10.96 -11.05 -6.10
CA GLU A 276 -11.51 -12.22 -6.78
C GLU A 276 -10.49 -12.79 -7.79
N MET A 277 -10.08 -14.04 -7.61
CA MET A 277 -9.25 -14.76 -8.59
C MET A 277 -10.05 -15.90 -9.19
N ASN A 278 -10.41 -15.79 -10.46
CA ASN A 278 -11.16 -16.82 -11.18
C ASN A 278 -10.31 -17.45 -12.30
N TYR A 279 -9.64 -18.54 -11.98
CA TYR A 279 -8.81 -19.31 -12.91
C TYR A 279 -9.43 -20.68 -13.17
N SER A 280 -8.99 -21.35 -14.24
CA SER A 280 -9.53 -22.66 -14.63
C SER A 280 -9.37 -23.75 -13.57
N LEU A 281 -8.38 -23.61 -12.67
CA LEU A 281 -8.04 -24.62 -11.65
C LEU A 281 -8.51 -24.24 -10.24
N PHE A 282 -8.83 -22.97 -9.99
CA PHE A 282 -9.25 -22.49 -8.68
C PHE A 282 -10.05 -21.20 -8.79
N HIS A 283 -10.96 -21.00 -7.84
CA HIS A 283 -11.71 -19.77 -7.67
C HIS A 283 -11.58 -19.30 -6.23
N VAL A 284 -11.01 -18.12 -6.04
CA VAL A 284 -10.99 -17.40 -4.77
C VAL A 284 -11.94 -16.22 -4.86
N LYS A 285 -12.81 -16.10 -3.86
CA LYS A 285 -13.74 -14.96 -3.74
C LYS A 285 -13.03 -13.76 -3.12
N PRO A 286 -13.49 -12.53 -3.40
CA PRO A 286 -12.92 -11.37 -2.73
C PRO A 286 -13.16 -11.51 -1.23
N THR A 287 -12.11 -11.34 -0.42
CA THR A 287 -12.10 -11.75 0.99
C THR A 287 -11.45 -10.68 1.85
N LEU A 288 -12.01 -10.45 3.03
CA LEU A 288 -11.43 -9.70 4.14
C LEU A 288 -10.91 -10.69 5.19
N TYR A 289 -9.66 -10.54 5.60
CA TYR A 289 -9.04 -11.24 6.73
C TYR A 289 -8.84 -10.26 7.89
N ILE A 290 -9.13 -10.69 9.12
CA ILE A 290 -9.04 -9.86 10.33
C ILE A 290 -8.12 -10.54 11.35
N LEU A 291 -6.90 -10.06 11.47
CA LEU A 291 -5.88 -10.61 12.36
C LEU A 291 -5.77 -9.79 13.64
N ASN A 292 -5.23 -10.36 14.71
CA ASN A 292 -4.75 -9.56 15.84
C ASN A 292 -3.39 -8.92 15.48
N GLU A 293 -3.14 -7.71 16.00
CA GLU A 293 -1.94 -6.95 15.62
C GLU A 293 -0.63 -7.69 15.95
N ASP A 294 -0.61 -8.47 17.03
CA ASP A 294 0.56 -9.19 17.53
C ASP A 294 0.93 -10.43 16.71
N GLU A 295 0.12 -10.82 15.72
CA GLU A 295 0.36 -12.00 14.87
C GLU A 295 1.34 -11.74 13.72
N LEU A 296 1.55 -10.47 13.33
CA LEU A 296 2.46 -10.08 12.24
C LEU A 296 3.80 -9.53 12.74
#